data_AF-A0AAD7FC45-F1
#
_entry.id   AF-A0AAD7FC45-F1
#
_cell.length_a   1.000
_cell.length_b   1.000
_cell.length_c   1.000
_cell.angle_alpha   90.00
_cell.angle_beta   90.00
_cell.angle_gamma   90.00
#
_symmetry.space_group_name_H-M   'P 1'
#
loop_
_entity.id
_entity.type
_entity.pdbx_description
1 polymer ?
#
loop_
_entity_poly.entity_id
_entity_poly.type
_entity_poly.pdbx_seq_one_letter_code
_entity_poly.pdbx_strand_id
1 'polypeptide(L)'
;MGWSFWSIYDGHVGPQTASVLESLLLGNLAQALSALYRDGKLPETESIHSTFKRVFLALDDEMVVKPAQLIFELPEGAPIKTLAAVALQAARAGSCALVSFYEANVRRLHVAVVGDSRAVLGRRRETADGKTVYDVHVLSVDQTGRNPAEAARLAAAHPDEALVTGSRVLGWGISRSFGNGVMKWSRELQTTMQERVLGDKPRTTLLTPPYFTAEPEMTTTAIEPGDFMVMGSDGLWDCLSNEEVVGLVGVWLARRDRDRDAGGAPSIIGEEEVMKRADSEEVIERVDLPVELKDNKTHYATWNVKKRFVNVDTNAAAHLARNALGGADTDLHHALLTLPAPRARYFRDDLSAIVVFFE
;
A
#
# COMPACT_ATOMS: atom_id res chain seq x y z
N MET A 1 12.20 4.10 24.88
CA MET A 1 12.31 3.65 23.48
C MET A 1 10.97 3.90 22.82
N GLY A 2 10.86 4.92 21.96
CA GLY A 2 9.62 5.16 21.21
C GLY A 2 9.63 4.39 19.90
N TRP A 3 8.60 3.56 19.67
CA TRP A 3 8.33 2.91 18.39
C TRP A 3 7.00 3.36 17.84
N SER A 4 6.89 3.40 16.52
CA SER A 4 5.63 3.62 15.84
C SER A 4 5.54 2.72 14.63
N PHE A 5 4.33 2.22 14.39
CA PHE A 5 3.99 1.39 13.24
C PHE A 5 2.83 2.01 12.49
N TRP A 6 2.90 1.94 11.17
CA TRP A 6 1.78 2.26 10.28
C TRP A 6 1.70 1.20 9.20
N SER A 7 0.50 0.86 8.73
CA SER A 7 0.33 -0.11 7.68
C SER A 7 -0.87 0.16 6.78
N ILE A 8 -0.76 -0.32 5.53
CA ILE A 8 -1.84 -0.39 4.55
C ILE A 8 -1.91 -1.84 4.07
N TYR A 9 -3.13 -2.37 4.00
CA TYR A 9 -3.44 -3.69 3.46
C TYR A 9 -4.42 -3.54 2.32
N ASP A 10 -3.97 -3.80 1.11
CA ASP A 10 -4.79 -3.71 -0.09
C ASP A 10 -5.33 -5.10 -0.42
N GLY A 11 -6.64 -5.30 -0.31
CA GLY A 11 -7.26 -6.63 -0.38
C GLY A 11 -7.88 -6.91 -1.75
N HIS A 12 -7.67 -8.10 -2.28
CA HIS A 12 -8.25 -8.54 -3.55
C HIS A 12 -8.87 -9.93 -3.46
N VAL A 13 -9.90 -10.17 -4.29
CA VAL A 13 -10.72 -11.40 -4.30
C VAL A 13 -11.53 -11.59 -3.00
N GLY A 14 -11.53 -10.58 -2.12
CA GLY A 14 -12.24 -10.54 -0.85
C GLY A 14 -11.40 -9.89 0.24
N PRO A 15 -12.01 -9.44 1.35
CA PRO A 15 -11.29 -8.74 2.40
C PRO A 15 -10.54 -9.68 3.35
N GLN A 16 -10.75 -10.99 3.28
CA GLN A 16 -10.41 -11.91 4.38
C GLN A 16 -8.92 -11.95 4.70
N THR A 17 -8.04 -11.93 3.69
CA THR A 17 -6.60 -11.84 3.94
C THR A 17 -6.23 -10.52 4.58
N ALA A 18 -6.72 -9.39 4.05
CA ALA A 18 -6.46 -8.06 4.60
C ALA A 18 -6.95 -7.94 6.05
N SER A 19 -8.12 -8.51 6.39
CA SER A 19 -8.65 -8.55 7.76
C SER A 19 -7.74 -9.34 8.71
N VAL A 20 -7.18 -10.47 8.28
CA VAL A 20 -6.22 -11.22 9.11
C VAL A 20 -4.94 -10.40 9.34
N LEU A 21 -4.43 -9.73 8.31
CA LEU A 21 -3.24 -8.88 8.42
C LEU A 21 -3.47 -7.70 9.36
N GLU A 22 -4.62 -7.04 9.25
CA GLU A 22 -5.04 -5.95 10.13
C GLU A 22 -5.03 -6.38 11.60
N SER A 23 -5.56 -7.56 11.89
CA SER A 23 -5.69 -8.02 13.27
C SER A 23 -4.41 -8.58 13.87
N LEU A 24 -3.51 -9.17 13.06
CA LEU A 24 -2.38 -9.97 13.56
C LEU A 24 -0.99 -9.42 13.22
N LEU A 25 -0.79 -8.81 12.05
CA LEU A 25 0.57 -8.58 11.53
C LEU A 25 1.38 -7.63 12.41
N LEU A 26 0.83 -6.46 12.77
CA LEU A 26 1.54 -5.49 13.60
C LEU A 26 1.81 -6.00 15.02
N GLY A 27 0.87 -6.76 15.59
CA GLY A 27 1.04 -7.40 16.89
C GLY A 27 2.20 -8.41 16.89
N ASN A 28 2.24 -9.28 15.88
CA ASN A 28 3.30 -10.25 15.69
C ASN A 28 4.66 -9.58 15.47
N LEU A 29 4.72 -8.52 14.68
CA LEU A 29 5.94 -7.72 14.47
C LEU A 29 6.41 -7.07 15.77
N ALA A 30 5.52 -6.41 16.50
CA ALA A 30 5.87 -5.76 17.76
C ALA A 30 6.42 -6.76 18.79
N GLN A 31 5.80 -7.94 18.89
CA GLN A 31 6.26 -9.01 19.78
C GLN A 31 7.65 -9.54 19.36
N ALA A 32 7.84 -9.82 18.07
CA ALA A 32 9.10 -10.36 17.55
C ALA A 32 10.24 -9.35 17.67
N LEU A 33 9.99 -8.08 17.35
CA LEU A 33 10.97 -6.99 17.49
C LEU A 33 11.31 -6.74 18.95
N SER A 34 10.34 -6.80 19.88
CA SER A 34 10.61 -6.66 21.32
C SER A 34 11.69 -7.60 21.84
N ALA A 35 11.86 -8.78 21.23
CA ALA A 35 12.95 -9.70 21.58
C ALA A 35 14.35 -9.14 21.23
N LEU A 36 14.48 -8.40 20.13
CA LEU A 36 15.77 -7.85 19.66
C LEU A 36 16.29 -6.70 20.53
N TYR A 37 15.40 -5.99 21.22
CA TYR A 37 15.75 -4.79 22.00
C TYR A 37 15.87 -5.05 23.51
N ARG A 38 15.72 -6.30 23.98
CA ARG A 38 15.74 -6.64 25.42
C ARG A 38 17.05 -6.31 26.11
N ASP A 39 18.17 -6.44 25.39
CA ASP A 39 19.51 -6.30 25.97
C ASP A 39 19.98 -4.84 26.04
N GLY A 40 19.08 -3.88 25.76
CA GLY A 40 19.38 -2.44 25.79
C GLY A 40 20.29 -1.96 24.65
N LYS A 41 20.77 -2.87 23.78
CA LYS A 41 21.53 -2.56 22.57
C LYS A 41 20.58 -2.34 21.41
N LEU A 42 20.91 -1.38 20.54
CA LEU A 42 20.20 -1.19 19.28
C LEU A 42 20.54 -2.37 18.35
N PRO A 43 19.53 -3.06 17.79
CA PRO A 43 19.76 -4.12 16.84
C PRO A 43 20.29 -3.57 15.51
N GLU A 44 21.00 -4.42 14.80
CA GLU A 44 21.43 -4.15 13.43
C GLU A 44 20.21 -4.14 12.48
N THR A 45 20.29 -3.32 11.43
CA THR A 45 19.24 -3.22 10.40
C THR A 45 18.88 -4.59 9.82
N GLU A 46 19.87 -5.43 9.52
CA GLU A 46 19.65 -6.79 9.00
C GLU A 46 18.89 -7.70 9.98
N SER A 47 19.09 -7.51 11.30
CA SER A 47 18.35 -8.27 12.32
C SER A 47 16.87 -7.86 12.37
N ILE A 48 16.58 -6.57 12.17
CA ILE A 48 15.22 -6.05 12.02
C ILE A 48 14.60 -6.61 10.74
N HIS A 49 15.28 -6.49 9.60
CA HIS A 49 14.76 -6.92 8.29
C HIS A 49 14.49 -8.44 8.25
N SER A 50 15.43 -9.26 8.73
CA SER A 50 15.23 -10.70 8.84
C SER A 50 14.08 -11.08 9.77
N THR A 51 13.83 -10.29 10.82
CA THR A 51 12.68 -10.50 11.72
C THR A 51 11.37 -10.18 11.02
N PHE A 52 11.29 -9.09 10.25
CA PHE A 52 10.13 -8.78 9.41
C PHE A 52 9.85 -9.90 8.41
N LYS A 53 10.87 -10.32 7.63
CA LYS A 53 10.73 -11.40 6.65
C LYS A 53 10.21 -12.69 7.29
N ARG A 54 10.77 -13.08 8.44
CA ARG A 54 10.32 -14.26 9.20
C ARG A 54 8.86 -14.13 9.65
N VAL A 55 8.45 -12.99 10.20
CA VAL A 55 7.06 -12.78 10.67
C VAL A 55 6.07 -12.79 9.51
N PHE A 56 6.40 -12.13 8.40
CA PHE A 56 5.56 -12.10 7.20
C PHE A 56 5.37 -13.50 6.63
N LEU A 57 6.46 -14.24 6.41
CA LEU A 57 6.40 -15.61 5.89
C LEU A 57 5.68 -16.57 6.82
N ALA A 58 5.90 -16.47 8.14
CA ALA A 58 5.24 -17.33 9.11
C ALA A 58 3.72 -17.09 9.15
N LEU A 59 3.28 -15.83 9.11
CA LEU A 59 1.85 -15.51 9.10
C LEU A 59 1.19 -15.98 7.80
N ASP A 60 1.87 -15.83 6.67
CA ASP A 60 1.35 -16.32 5.39
C ASP A 60 1.24 -17.85 5.34
N ASP A 61 2.24 -18.57 5.85
CA ASP A 61 2.22 -20.04 5.98
C ASP A 61 1.04 -20.51 6.85
N GLU A 62 0.77 -19.82 7.96
CA GLU A 62 -0.37 -20.06 8.84
C GLU A 62 -1.73 -19.82 8.19
N MET A 63 -1.81 -18.89 7.24
CA MET A 63 -3.03 -18.64 6.48
C MET A 63 -3.20 -19.59 5.29
N VAL A 64 -2.11 -19.95 4.62
CA VAL A 64 -2.15 -20.55 3.29
C VAL A 64 -1.87 -22.05 3.32
N VAL A 65 -0.78 -22.47 3.96
CA VAL A 65 -0.25 -23.83 3.83
C VAL A 65 -0.83 -24.72 4.92
N LYS A 66 -0.72 -24.31 6.19
CA LYS A 66 -1.16 -25.14 7.32
C LYS A 66 -2.65 -25.50 7.24
N PRO A 67 -3.59 -24.56 6.99
CA PRO A 67 -5.00 -24.91 6.91
C PRO A 67 -5.32 -25.82 5.73
N ALA A 68 -4.60 -25.66 4.61
CA ALA A 68 -4.78 -26.47 3.40
C ALA A 68 -4.36 -27.93 3.61
N GLN A 69 -3.30 -28.17 4.37
CA GLN A 69 -2.85 -29.53 4.73
C GLN A 69 -3.82 -30.18 5.72
N LEU A 70 -4.20 -29.47 6.78
CA LEU A 70 -5.08 -29.99 7.84
C LEU A 70 -6.44 -30.46 7.33
N ILE A 71 -7.02 -29.78 6.33
CA ILE A 71 -8.32 -30.16 5.75
C ILE A 71 -8.31 -31.60 5.21
N PHE A 72 -7.20 -32.05 4.65
CA PHE A 72 -7.10 -33.37 4.04
C PHE A 72 -6.64 -34.47 5.00
N GLU A 73 -6.20 -34.09 6.20
CA GLU A 73 -5.89 -34.99 7.32
C GLU A 73 -7.11 -35.28 8.21
N LEU A 74 -8.25 -34.62 7.96
CA LEU A 74 -9.48 -34.84 8.70
C LEU A 74 -10.00 -36.29 8.53
N PRO A 75 -10.65 -36.85 9.56
CA PRO A 75 -11.16 -38.21 9.53
C PRO A 75 -12.22 -38.41 8.46
N GLU A 76 -12.37 -39.66 8.01
CA GLU A 76 -13.41 -40.05 7.06
C GLU A 76 -14.81 -39.66 7.58
N GLY A 77 -15.64 -39.11 6.69
CA GLY A 77 -16.97 -38.60 7.04
C GLY A 77 -17.00 -37.14 7.55
N ALA A 78 -15.85 -36.49 7.75
CA ALA A 78 -15.82 -35.06 8.07
C ALA A 78 -16.46 -34.21 6.94
N PRO A 79 -17.14 -33.09 7.26
CA PRO A 79 -17.72 -32.19 6.27
C PRO A 79 -16.65 -31.32 5.60
N ILE A 80 -15.68 -31.94 4.93
CA ILE A 80 -14.45 -31.30 4.44
C ILE A 80 -14.72 -30.10 3.52
N LYS A 81 -15.81 -30.12 2.74
CA LYS A 81 -16.19 -29.02 1.85
C LYS A 81 -16.56 -27.77 2.64
N THR A 82 -17.37 -27.93 3.70
CA THR A 82 -17.78 -26.82 4.57
C THR A 82 -16.59 -26.29 5.36
N LEU A 83 -15.79 -27.18 5.94
CA LEU A 83 -14.61 -26.79 6.70
C LEU A 83 -13.58 -26.07 5.81
N ALA A 84 -13.34 -26.55 4.59
CA ALA A 84 -12.48 -25.87 3.62
C ALA A 84 -13.03 -24.51 3.21
N ALA A 85 -14.34 -24.38 2.99
CA ALA A 85 -14.97 -23.12 2.63
C ALA A 85 -14.79 -22.05 3.71
N VAL A 86 -14.70 -22.43 4.99
CA VAL A 86 -14.49 -21.51 6.11
C VAL A 86 -13.00 -21.27 6.36
N ALA A 87 -12.20 -22.33 6.48
CA ALA A 87 -10.81 -22.26 6.91
C ALA A 87 -9.87 -21.67 5.84
N LEU A 88 -10.21 -21.80 4.55
CA LEU A 88 -9.38 -21.32 3.44
C LEU A 88 -9.78 -19.94 2.93
N GLN A 89 -10.68 -19.21 3.61
CA GLN A 89 -11.12 -17.91 3.11
C GLN A 89 -9.95 -16.92 2.95
N ALA A 90 -9.09 -16.80 3.98
CA ALA A 90 -7.89 -15.96 3.92
C ALA A 90 -6.83 -16.51 2.96
N ALA A 91 -6.78 -17.84 2.75
CA ALA A 91 -5.89 -18.43 1.76
C ALA A 91 -6.35 -18.13 0.32
N ARG A 92 -7.66 -18.06 0.07
CA ARG A 92 -8.24 -17.87 -1.26
C ARG A 92 -8.27 -16.41 -1.70
N ALA A 93 -8.55 -15.51 -0.76
CA ALA A 93 -8.32 -14.08 -0.96
C ALA A 93 -6.81 -13.79 -0.98
N GLY A 94 -6.45 -12.56 -1.32
CA GLY A 94 -5.08 -12.10 -1.14
C GLY A 94 -5.03 -10.65 -0.70
N SER A 95 -3.84 -10.22 -0.28
CA SER A 95 -3.62 -8.83 0.07
C SER A 95 -2.17 -8.40 -0.12
N CYS A 96 -1.97 -7.17 -0.59
CA CYS A 96 -0.71 -6.46 -0.44
C CYS A 96 -0.54 -6.00 1.01
N ALA A 97 0.71 -5.80 1.44
CA ALA A 97 1.01 -5.24 2.74
C ALA A 97 2.16 -4.24 2.62
N LEU A 98 1.92 -3.02 3.09
CA LEU A 98 2.93 -1.98 3.24
C LEU A 98 3.00 -1.64 4.72
N VAL A 99 4.16 -1.83 5.34
CA VAL A 99 4.37 -1.59 6.77
C VAL A 99 5.56 -0.68 6.98
N SER A 100 5.37 0.38 7.76
CA SER A 100 6.42 1.30 8.19
C SER A 100 6.69 1.14 9.68
N PHE A 101 7.96 0.99 10.05
CA PHE A 101 8.43 0.90 11.44
C PHE A 101 9.45 1.99 11.72
N TYR A 102 9.12 2.88 12.66
CA TYR A 102 9.96 4.01 13.02
C TYR A 102 10.59 3.83 14.40
N GLU A 103 11.92 3.83 14.43
CA GLU A 103 12.74 3.85 15.63
C GLU A 103 13.00 5.30 16.05
N ALA A 104 12.12 5.88 16.86
CA ALA A 104 12.17 7.30 17.19
C ALA A 104 13.47 7.74 17.88
N ASN A 105 14.09 6.85 18.69
CA ASN A 105 15.32 7.21 19.43
C ASN A 105 16.53 7.43 18.52
N VAL A 106 16.51 6.86 17.31
CA VAL A 106 17.61 6.97 16.33
C VAL A 106 17.14 7.55 14.99
N ARG A 107 15.89 8.04 14.95
CA ARG A 107 15.25 8.62 13.75
C ARG A 107 15.43 7.74 12.51
N ARG A 108 15.22 6.44 12.65
CA ARG A 108 15.39 5.47 11.57
C ARG A 108 14.04 4.87 11.19
N LEU A 109 13.69 5.01 9.92
CA LEU A 109 12.46 4.48 9.35
C LEU A 109 12.79 3.25 8.50
N HIS A 110 12.11 2.14 8.78
CA HIS A 110 12.14 0.94 7.95
C HIS A 110 10.79 0.80 7.24
N VAL A 111 10.82 0.49 5.94
CA VAL A 111 9.60 0.25 5.16
C VAL A 111 9.68 -1.14 4.55
N ALA A 112 8.66 -1.95 4.78
CA ALA A 112 8.48 -3.29 4.23
C ALA A 112 7.31 -3.32 3.26
N VAL A 113 7.52 -3.86 2.05
CA VAL A 113 6.48 -3.97 1.02
C VAL A 113 6.34 -5.39 0.49
N VAL A 114 5.08 -5.84 0.42
CA VAL A 114 4.59 -6.99 -0.34
C VAL A 114 3.46 -6.48 -1.24
N GLY A 115 3.66 -6.47 -2.56
CA GLY A 115 2.72 -5.93 -3.55
C GLY A 115 3.11 -4.55 -4.09
N ASP A 116 2.12 -3.75 -4.44
CA ASP A 116 2.24 -2.50 -5.19
C ASP A 116 1.68 -1.27 -4.46
N SER A 117 1.32 -1.41 -3.18
CA SER A 117 1.20 -0.26 -2.29
C SER A 117 2.58 0.40 -2.11
N ARG A 118 2.62 1.73 -1.99
CA ARG A 118 3.88 2.49 -1.98
C ARG A 118 3.99 3.48 -0.82
N ALA A 119 5.21 3.65 -0.31
CA ALA A 119 5.59 4.72 0.61
C ALA A 119 6.58 5.69 -0.04
N VAL A 120 6.38 6.99 0.18
CA VAL A 120 7.23 8.07 -0.33
C VAL A 120 7.44 9.09 0.79
N LEU A 121 8.68 9.56 0.94
CA LEU A 121 9.08 10.62 1.87
C LEU A 121 9.20 11.94 1.10
N GLY A 122 8.61 13.01 1.63
CA GLY A 122 8.89 14.38 1.24
C GLY A 122 9.83 15.03 2.24
N ARG A 123 10.98 15.51 1.75
CA ARG A 123 11.98 16.23 2.56
C ARG A 123 11.99 17.71 2.19
N ARG A 124 11.81 18.57 3.18
CA ARG A 124 11.80 20.02 2.96
C ARG A 124 13.21 20.50 2.58
N ARG A 125 13.30 21.28 1.51
CA ARG A 125 14.50 21.97 1.07
C ARG A 125 14.18 23.43 0.76
N GLU A 126 15.11 24.32 1.07
CA GLU A 126 15.01 25.72 0.66
C GLU A 126 15.88 25.98 -0.56
N THR A 127 15.32 26.66 -1.55
CA THR A 127 16.05 27.11 -2.73
C THR A 127 16.89 28.36 -2.41
N ALA A 128 17.83 28.70 -3.29
CA ALA A 128 18.68 29.89 -3.12
C ALA A 128 17.87 31.21 -3.07
N ASP A 129 16.68 31.25 -3.67
CA ASP A 129 15.74 32.37 -3.62
C ASP A 129 14.78 32.31 -2.40
N GLY A 130 15.00 31.40 -1.45
CA GLY A 130 14.24 31.30 -0.20
C GLY A 130 12.87 30.63 -0.35
N LYS A 131 12.58 30.00 -1.49
CA LYS A 131 11.33 29.25 -1.68
C LYS A 131 11.46 27.86 -1.06
N THR A 132 10.36 27.43 -0.43
CA THR A 132 10.25 26.05 0.05
C THR A 132 9.90 25.12 -1.11
N VAL A 133 10.71 24.08 -1.29
CA VAL A 133 10.49 22.97 -2.21
C VAL A 133 10.70 21.66 -1.48
N TYR A 134 10.24 20.56 -2.05
CA TYR A 134 10.38 19.24 -1.45
C TYR A 134 11.14 18.28 -2.35
N ASP A 135 12.12 17.60 -1.78
CA ASP A 135 12.78 16.47 -2.41
C ASP A 135 11.94 15.20 -2.19
N VAL A 136 11.85 14.37 -3.21
CA VAL A 136 11.02 13.15 -3.24
C VAL A 136 11.92 11.93 -3.06
N HIS A 137 11.72 11.17 -1.98
CA HIS A 137 12.42 9.90 -1.76
C HIS A 137 11.43 8.74 -1.76
N VAL A 138 11.52 7.87 -2.75
CA VAL A 138 10.70 6.65 -2.83
C VAL A 138 11.24 5.64 -1.83
N LEU A 139 10.39 5.21 -0.88
CA LEU A 139 10.79 4.32 0.22
C LEU A 139 10.46 2.85 -0.04
N SER A 140 9.64 2.55 -1.04
CA SER A 140 9.32 1.18 -1.45
C SER A 140 9.19 1.10 -2.97
N VAL A 141 9.54 -0.06 -3.53
CA VAL A 141 9.47 -0.29 -4.98
C VAL A 141 8.34 -1.27 -5.25
N ASP A 142 7.37 -0.87 -6.08
CA ASP A 142 6.23 -1.71 -6.41
C ASP A 142 6.67 -3.05 -7.00
N GLN A 143 6.00 -4.11 -6.57
CA GLN A 143 6.30 -5.47 -6.98
C GLN A 143 5.29 -5.90 -8.04
N THR A 144 5.54 -5.43 -9.28
CA THR A 144 4.69 -5.67 -10.46
C THR A 144 5.52 -6.22 -11.62
N GLY A 145 4.88 -6.53 -12.76
CA GLY A 145 5.59 -6.93 -13.97
C GLY A 145 6.50 -5.83 -14.57
N ARG A 146 6.33 -4.56 -14.16
CA ARG A 146 7.21 -3.46 -14.59
C ARG A 146 8.53 -3.42 -13.84
N ASN A 147 8.64 -4.10 -12.70
CA ASN A 147 9.83 -4.08 -11.87
C ASN A 147 10.86 -5.09 -12.42
N PRO A 148 12.03 -4.62 -12.93
CA PRO A 148 13.03 -5.51 -13.52
C PRO A 148 13.61 -6.52 -12.51
N ALA A 149 13.69 -6.15 -11.23
CA ALA A 149 14.17 -7.06 -10.18
C ALA A 149 13.17 -8.20 -9.93
N GLU A 150 11.87 -7.91 -9.93
CA GLU A 150 10.84 -8.95 -9.82
C GLU A 150 10.77 -9.82 -11.07
N ALA A 151 10.89 -9.23 -12.25
CA ALA A 151 10.97 -10.00 -13.49
C ALA A 151 12.18 -10.95 -13.50
N ALA A 152 13.35 -10.48 -13.06
CA ALA A 152 14.54 -11.30 -12.93
C ALA A 152 14.37 -12.41 -11.87
N ARG A 153 13.77 -12.09 -10.71
CA ARG A 153 13.47 -13.08 -9.65
C ARG A 153 12.56 -14.20 -10.17
N LEU A 154 11.49 -13.83 -10.88
CA LEU A 154 10.54 -14.79 -11.46
C LEU A 154 11.18 -15.63 -12.57
N ALA A 155 11.96 -15.01 -13.46
CA ALA A 155 12.67 -15.74 -14.52
C ALA A 155 13.70 -16.72 -13.95
N ALA A 156 14.39 -16.36 -12.85
CA ALA A 156 15.34 -17.25 -12.19
C ALA A 156 14.64 -18.42 -11.48
N ALA A 157 13.47 -18.18 -10.88
CA ALA A 157 12.69 -19.21 -10.19
C ALA A 157 11.96 -20.15 -11.16
N HIS A 158 11.57 -19.67 -12.34
CA HIS A 158 10.75 -20.38 -13.32
C HIS A 158 11.31 -20.21 -14.75
N PRO A 159 12.52 -20.74 -15.04
CA PRO A 159 13.26 -20.46 -16.29
C PRO A 159 12.53 -20.88 -17.58
N ASP A 160 11.64 -21.86 -17.49
CA ASP A 160 10.91 -22.41 -18.63
C ASP A 160 9.48 -21.84 -18.78
N GLU A 161 9.11 -20.84 -17.97
CA GLU A 161 7.75 -20.28 -17.94
C GLU A 161 7.73 -18.77 -18.22
N ALA A 162 6.92 -18.35 -19.18
CA ALA A 162 6.71 -16.93 -19.48
C ALA A 162 5.66 -16.34 -18.53
N LEU A 163 6.11 -15.79 -17.40
CA LEU A 163 5.22 -15.33 -16.33
C LEU A 163 4.84 -13.85 -16.41
N VAL A 164 5.65 -13.02 -17.09
CA VAL A 164 5.52 -11.56 -17.09
C VAL A 164 5.09 -11.05 -18.47
N THR A 165 3.99 -10.28 -18.51
CA THR A 165 3.49 -9.63 -19.73
C THR A 165 3.15 -8.18 -19.44
N GLY A 166 3.98 -7.25 -19.94
CA GLY A 166 3.81 -5.82 -19.68
C GLY A 166 3.92 -5.51 -18.19
N SER A 167 2.89 -4.92 -17.60
CA SER A 167 2.86 -4.63 -16.15
C SER A 167 2.38 -5.79 -15.29
N ARG A 168 1.98 -6.91 -15.88
CA ARG A 168 1.28 -7.98 -15.17
C ARG A 168 2.14 -9.22 -15.01
N VAL A 169 1.98 -9.90 -13.88
CA VAL A 169 2.52 -11.24 -13.61
C VAL A 169 1.37 -12.22 -13.57
N LEU A 170 1.33 -13.17 -14.50
CA LEU A 170 0.27 -14.20 -14.57
C LEU A 170 -1.16 -13.65 -14.68
N GLY A 171 -1.28 -12.43 -15.21
CA GLY A 171 -2.52 -11.65 -15.33
C GLY A 171 -2.81 -10.71 -14.14
N TRP A 172 -2.04 -10.78 -13.06
CA TRP A 172 -2.19 -9.96 -11.86
C TRP A 172 -1.37 -8.66 -11.94
N GLY A 173 -1.81 -7.61 -11.24
CA GLY A 173 -1.04 -6.37 -11.09
C GLY A 173 0.23 -6.54 -10.26
N ILE A 174 0.26 -7.58 -9.41
CA ILE A 174 1.30 -7.83 -8.41
C ILE A 174 2.11 -9.10 -8.70
N SER A 175 3.33 -9.15 -8.17
CA SER A 175 4.24 -10.31 -8.19
C SER A 175 4.45 -10.96 -6.82
N ARG A 176 4.02 -10.29 -5.74
CA ARG A 176 4.06 -10.77 -4.35
C ARG A 176 2.75 -10.42 -3.65
N SER A 177 2.33 -11.25 -2.71
CA SER A 177 1.10 -11.06 -1.94
C SER A 177 1.05 -11.98 -0.72
N PHE A 178 0.36 -11.55 0.33
CA PHE A 178 -0.21 -12.50 1.30
C PHE A 178 -1.42 -13.23 0.71
N GLY A 179 -1.74 -14.41 1.24
CA GLY A 179 -2.86 -15.21 0.75
C GLY A 179 -2.57 -15.74 -0.66
N ASN A 180 -3.53 -15.66 -1.58
CA ASN A 180 -3.42 -16.13 -2.96
C ASN A 180 -2.89 -17.58 -3.05
N GLY A 181 -3.45 -18.47 -2.24
CA GLY A 181 -3.00 -19.84 -2.04
C GLY A 181 -2.90 -20.63 -3.34
N VAL A 182 -3.78 -20.39 -4.32
CA VAL A 182 -3.68 -21.02 -5.65
C VAL A 182 -2.36 -20.71 -6.38
N MET A 183 -1.72 -19.59 -6.07
CA MET A 183 -0.42 -19.18 -6.61
C MET A 183 0.76 -19.78 -5.84
N LYS A 184 0.51 -20.44 -4.70
CA LYS A 184 1.53 -20.92 -3.75
C LYS A 184 1.49 -22.44 -3.53
N TRP A 185 0.30 -23.03 -3.55
CA TRP A 185 0.09 -24.46 -3.33
C TRP A 185 0.76 -25.29 -4.41
N SER A 186 1.29 -26.46 -4.03
CA SER A 186 1.84 -27.44 -4.96
C SER A 186 0.79 -27.89 -5.99
N ARG A 187 1.24 -28.40 -7.13
CA ARG A 187 0.36 -28.94 -8.19
C ARG A 187 -0.56 -30.05 -7.66
N GLU A 188 -0.03 -30.91 -6.82
CA GLU A 188 -0.77 -31.99 -6.15
C GLU A 188 -1.86 -31.43 -5.24
N LEU A 189 -1.53 -30.43 -4.42
CA LEU A 189 -2.48 -29.80 -3.52
C LEU A 189 -3.58 -29.06 -4.31
N GLN A 190 -3.23 -28.34 -5.38
CA GLN A 190 -4.23 -27.69 -6.24
C GLN A 190 -5.19 -28.73 -6.88
N THR A 191 -4.66 -29.86 -7.36
CA THR A 191 -5.48 -30.94 -7.93
C THR A 191 -6.40 -31.54 -6.86
N THR A 192 -5.86 -31.84 -5.69
CA THR A 192 -6.62 -32.35 -4.53
C THR A 192 -7.71 -31.37 -4.11
N MET A 193 -7.41 -30.07 -4.10
CA MET A 193 -8.36 -29.00 -3.81
C MET A 193 -9.52 -29.00 -4.82
N GLN A 194 -9.23 -29.15 -6.11
CA GLN A 194 -10.25 -29.21 -7.16
C GLN A 194 -11.15 -30.46 -7.02
N GLU A 195 -10.55 -31.62 -6.75
CA GLU A 195 -11.27 -32.90 -6.73
C GLU A 195 -12.11 -33.10 -5.47
N ARG A 196 -11.59 -32.69 -4.30
CA ARG A 196 -12.19 -33.03 -3.00
C ARG A 196 -12.99 -31.88 -2.39
N VAL A 197 -12.66 -30.62 -2.73
CA VAL A 197 -13.35 -29.43 -2.21
C VAL A 197 -13.70 -28.45 -3.34
N LEU A 198 -14.26 -27.29 -3.01
CA LEU A 198 -14.61 -26.26 -4.00
C LEU A 198 -13.37 -25.46 -4.40
N GLY A 199 -12.36 -26.12 -4.97
CA GLY A 199 -11.10 -25.51 -5.41
C GLY A 199 -11.12 -25.12 -6.89
N ASP A 200 -10.29 -24.13 -7.25
CA ASP A 200 -10.12 -23.71 -8.64
C ASP A 200 -9.42 -24.79 -9.47
N LYS A 201 -9.72 -24.83 -10.76
CA LYS A 201 -9.02 -25.70 -11.70
C LYS A 201 -7.55 -25.25 -11.84
N PRO A 202 -6.57 -26.14 -11.63
CA PRO A 202 -5.16 -25.81 -11.84
C PRO A 202 -4.90 -25.35 -13.28
N ARG A 203 -4.16 -24.25 -13.44
CA ARG A 203 -3.80 -23.73 -14.76
C ARG A 203 -2.78 -24.66 -15.42
N THR A 204 -3.07 -25.21 -16.58
CA THR A 204 -2.20 -26.19 -17.26
C THR A 204 -0.85 -25.63 -17.69
N THR A 205 -0.77 -24.31 -17.89
CA THR A 205 0.45 -23.60 -18.31
C THR A 205 1.36 -23.21 -17.14
N LEU A 206 0.91 -23.39 -15.88
CA LEU A 206 1.66 -22.98 -14.68
C LEU A 206 2.22 -24.20 -13.97
N LEU A 207 3.47 -24.54 -14.23
CA LEU A 207 4.06 -25.83 -13.90
C LEU A 207 4.77 -25.87 -12.54
N THR A 208 5.45 -24.80 -12.15
CA THR A 208 6.37 -24.77 -11.01
C THR A 208 5.96 -23.79 -9.87
N PRO A 209 4.77 -23.91 -9.24
CA PRO A 209 4.47 -23.10 -8.05
C PRO A 209 5.48 -23.38 -6.92
N PRO A 210 5.74 -22.42 -6.00
CA PRO A 210 5.02 -21.16 -5.80
C PRO A 210 5.48 -20.01 -6.71
N TYR A 211 4.54 -19.21 -7.21
CA TYR A 211 4.81 -18.00 -8.02
C TYR A 211 4.82 -16.72 -7.21
N PHE A 212 3.98 -16.64 -6.17
CA PHE A 212 3.90 -15.51 -5.26
C PHE A 212 4.55 -15.86 -3.92
N THR A 213 5.13 -14.85 -3.29
CA THR A 213 5.67 -14.93 -1.92
C THR A 213 5.10 -13.78 -1.09
N ALA A 214 5.02 -13.97 0.22
CA ALA A 214 4.76 -12.92 1.19
C ALA A 214 6.06 -12.35 1.80
N GLU A 215 7.24 -12.74 1.29
CA GLU A 215 8.50 -12.14 1.72
C GLU A 215 8.57 -10.66 1.30
N PRO A 216 8.71 -9.72 2.27
CA PRO A 216 8.79 -8.30 1.95
C PRO A 216 10.16 -7.92 1.39
N GLU A 217 10.16 -6.95 0.48
CA GLU A 217 11.35 -6.11 0.24
C GLU A 217 11.37 -5.00 1.28
N MET A 218 12.57 -4.65 1.75
CA MET A 218 12.72 -3.67 2.83
C MET A 218 13.76 -2.60 2.51
N THR A 219 13.48 -1.38 2.96
CA THR A 219 14.41 -0.26 2.91
C THR A 219 14.56 0.37 4.29
N THR A 220 15.64 1.13 4.46
CA THR A 220 15.91 1.88 5.68
C THR A 220 16.33 3.30 5.31
N THR A 221 15.69 4.29 5.93
CA THR A 221 15.94 5.72 5.68
C THR A 221 16.13 6.46 7.00
N ALA A 222 17.13 7.33 7.05
CA ALA A 222 17.30 8.26 8.16
C ALA A 222 16.34 9.45 8.01
N ILE A 223 15.61 9.76 9.07
CA ILE A 223 14.57 10.79 9.11
C ILE A 223 15.13 12.07 9.70
N GLU A 224 14.81 13.19 9.07
CA GLU A 224 15.16 14.53 9.48
C GLU A 224 13.93 15.28 10.05
N PRO A 225 14.12 16.20 11.00
CA PRO A 225 13.04 17.08 11.46
C PRO A 225 12.32 17.77 10.30
N GLY A 226 10.99 17.68 10.26
CA GLY A 226 10.17 18.27 9.21
C GLY A 226 9.97 17.40 7.97
N ASP A 227 10.58 16.21 7.91
CA ASP A 227 10.21 15.18 6.93
C ASP A 227 8.77 14.74 7.14
N PHE A 228 8.13 14.28 6.07
CA PHE A 228 6.86 13.56 6.14
C PHE A 228 6.88 12.34 5.22
N MET A 229 6.17 11.29 5.62
CA MET A 229 5.95 10.10 4.81
C MET A 229 4.48 10.01 4.40
N VAL A 230 4.25 9.69 3.12
CA VAL A 230 2.96 9.27 2.61
C VAL A 230 3.02 7.79 2.27
N MET A 231 2.09 7.02 2.83
CA MET A 231 1.82 5.64 2.43
C MET A 231 0.50 5.61 1.68
N GLY A 232 0.39 4.86 0.59
CA GLY A 232 -0.86 4.70 -0.14
C GLY A 232 -1.02 3.34 -0.83
N SER A 233 -2.27 2.91 -1.04
CA SER A 233 -2.61 1.81 -1.95
C SER A 233 -2.40 2.22 -3.41
N ASP A 234 -2.45 1.27 -4.33
CA ASP A 234 -2.34 1.55 -5.77
C ASP A 234 -3.43 2.53 -6.25
N GLY A 235 -4.62 2.51 -5.64
CA GLY A 235 -5.69 3.48 -5.89
C GLY A 235 -5.28 4.94 -5.72
N LEU A 236 -4.28 5.25 -4.88
CA LEU A 236 -3.66 6.58 -4.81
C LEU A 236 -2.65 6.78 -5.94
N TRP A 237 -1.72 5.84 -6.09
CA TRP A 237 -0.55 5.98 -6.97
C TRP A 237 -0.87 5.86 -8.47
N ASP A 238 -2.00 5.25 -8.81
CA ASP A 238 -2.56 5.27 -10.15
C ASP A 238 -3.18 6.63 -10.50
N CYS A 239 -3.56 7.42 -9.49
CA CYS A 239 -4.19 8.72 -9.67
C CYS A 239 -3.21 9.90 -9.55
N LEU A 240 -2.14 9.75 -8.75
CA LEU A 240 -1.13 10.78 -8.47
C LEU A 240 0.28 10.19 -8.57
N SER A 241 1.19 10.92 -9.22
CA SER A 241 2.63 10.62 -9.21
C SER A 241 3.25 10.88 -7.84
N ASN A 242 4.44 10.34 -7.59
CA ASN A 242 5.19 10.56 -6.35
C ASN A 242 5.41 12.06 -6.08
N GLU A 243 5.78 12.79 -7.12
CA GLU A 243 6.03 14.22 -7.06
C GLU A 243 4.76 14.99 -6.73
N GLU A 244 3.64 14.66 -7.37
CA GLU A 244 2.36 15.32 -7.08
C GLU A 244 1.90 15.08 -5.65
N VAL A 245 2.02 13.86 -5.14
CA VAL A 245 1.68 13.54 -3.75
C VAL A 245 2.50 14.37 -2.77
N VAL A 246 3.82 14.44 -2.95
CA VAL A 246 4.73 15.24 -2.10
C VAL A 246 4.42 16.73 -2.24
N GLY A 247 4.23 17.22 -3.46
CA GLY A 247 3.91 18.63 -3.74
C GLY A 247 2.58 19.05 -3.11
N LEU A 248 1.54 18.22 -3.19
CA LEU A 248 0.23 18.47 -2.58
C LEU A 248 0.33 18.57 -1.06
N VAL A 249 1.07 17.66 -0.41
CA VAL A 249 1.34 17.78 1.03
C VAL A 249 2.11 19.07 1.35
N GLY A 250 3.06 19.47 0.50
CA GLY A 250 3.76 20.75 0.64
C GLY A 250 2.83 21.97 0.58
N VAL A 251 1.90 22.01 -0.38
CA VAL A 251 0.89 23.07 -0.49
C VAL A 251 -0.05 23.07 0.72
N TRP A 252 -0.45 21.89 1.19
CA TRP A 252 -1.25 21.73 2.40
C TRP A 252 -0.53 22.26 3.65
N LEU A 253 0.75 21.92 3.82
CA LEU A 253 1.60 22.40 4.91
C LEU A 253 1.74 23.94 4.90
N ALA A 254 1.98 24.53 3.72
CA ALA A 254 2.11 25.97 3.58
C ALA A 254 0.83 26.71 4.03
N ARG A 255 -0.36 26.19 3.66
CA ARG A 255 -1.63 26.74 4.14
C ARG A 255 -1.78 26.57 5.66
N ARG A 256 -1.52 25.37 6.19
CA ARG A 256 -1.62 25.09 7.63
C ARG A 256 -0.75 26.03 8.45
N ASP A 257 0.48 26.27 8.00
CA ASP A 257 1.42 27.14 8.70
C ASP A 257 0.95 28.61 8.65
N ARG A 258 0.41 29.09 7.51
CA ARG A 258 -0.25 30.41 7.44
C ARG A 258 -1.44 30.54 8.38
N ASP A 259 -2.32 29.54 8.42
CA ASP A 259 -3.51 29.53 9.28
C ASP A 259 -3.13 29.56 10.77
N ARG A 260 -2.06 28.84 11.14
CA ARG A 260 -1.48 28.85 12.50
C ARG A 260 -0.92 30.23 12.85
N ASP A 261 -0.13 30.81 11.95
CA ASP A 261 0.52 32.11 12.18
C ASP A 261 -0.49 33.26 12.23
N ALA A 262 -1.65 33.11 11.58
CA ALA A 262 -2.79 34.03 11.66
C ALA A 262 -3.59 33.93 12.98
N GLY A 263 -3.18 33.08 13.94
CA GLY A 263 -3.85 32.93 15.23
C GLY A 263 -5.18 32.16 15.16
N GLY A 264 -5.45 31.46 14.05
CA GLY A 264 -6.63 30.61 13.91
C GLY A 264 -6.50 29.35 14.75
N ALA A 265 -7.30 29.22 15.81
CA ALA A 265 -7.49 27.92 16.44
C ALA A 265 -8.10 26.94 15.43
N PRO A 266 -7.82 25.62 15.51
CA PRO A 266 -8.55 24.63 14.74
C PRO A 266 -10.00 24.63 15.23
N SER A 267 -10.86 25.40 14.57
CA SER A 267 -12.30 25.37 14.82
C SER A 267 -12.90 24.27 13.95
N ILE A 268 -13.94 23.61 14.48
CA ILE A 268 -14.88 22.89 13.63
C ILE A 268 -15.53 23.96 12.76
N ILE A 269 -15.04 24.11 11.53
CA ILE A 269 -15.58 25.01 10.54
C ILE A 269 -17.03 24.60 10.26
N GLY A 270 -17.97 25.53 10.49
CA GLY A 270 -19.38 25.31 10.18
C GLY A 270 -19.62 25.21 8.67
N GLU A 271 -20.73 24.60 8.26
CA GLU A 271 -21.11 24.40 6.85
C GLU A 271 -21.01 25.70 6.01
N GLU A 272 -21.31 26.85 6.60
CA GLU A 272 -21.27 28.15 5.94
C GLU A 272 -19.82 28.61 5.61
N GLU A 273 -18.86 28.30 6.48
CA GLU A 273 -17.43 28.58 6.28
C GLU A 273 -16.81 27.58 5.29
N VAL A 274 -17.29 26.33 5.31
CA VAL A 274 -16.96 25.31 4.30
C VAL A 274 -17.44 25.76 2.92
N MET A 275 -18.66 26.28 2.80
CA MET A 275 -19.21 26.79 1.54
C MET A 275 -18.50 28.07 1.07
N LYS A 276 -18.19 29.02 1.98
CA LYS A 276 -17.39 30.20 1.61
C LYS A 276 -15.97 29.86 1.15
N ARG A 277 -15.34 28.84 1.74
CA ARG A 277 -14.03 28.33 1.29
C ARG A 277 -14.12 27.52 0.00
N ALA A 278 -15.27 26.88 -0.25
CA ALA A 278 -15.57 26.24 -1.52
C ALA A 278 -15.78 27.27 -2.64
N ASP A 279 -16.24 28.49 -2.33
CA ASP A 279 -16.39 29.58 -3.32
C ASP A 279 -15.08 30.37 -3.57
N SER A 280 -14.03 30.17 -2.75
CA SER A 280 -12.73 30.84 -2.89
C SER A 280 -11.66 29.92 -3.52
N GLU A 281 -12.04 29.10 -4.51
CA GLU A 281 -11.21 28.07 -5.13
C GLU A 281 -9.93 28.64 -5.77
N GLU A 282 -8.84 28.66 -5.00
CA GLU A 282 -7.52 28.80 -5.62
C GLU A 282 -7.16 27.47 -6.27
N VAL A 283 -7.46 27.37 -7.56
CA VAL A 283 -7.07 26.26 -8.42
C VAL A 283 -5.55 26.24 -8.52
N ILE A 284 -4.95 25.12 -8.13
CA ILE A 284 -3.51 24.91 -8.20
C ILE A 284 -3.21 24.13 -9.48
N GLU A 285 -2.42 24.73 -10.37
CA GLU A 285 -1.95 24.01 -11.55
C GLU A 285 -0.81 23.07 -11.15
N ARG A 286 -0.67 21.97 -11.90
CA ARG A 286 0.35 20.95 -11.60
C ARG A 286 1.76 21.54 -11.50
N VAL A 287 2.05 22.54 -12.33
CA VAL A 287 3.34 23.25 -12.39
C VAL A 287 3.62 24.15 -11.18
N ASP A 288 2.59 24.48 -10.39
CA ASP A 288 2.71 25.33 -9.20
C ASP A 288 3.06 24.53 -7.94
N LEU A 289 3.10 23.20 -8.04
CA LEU A 289 3.49 22.34 -6.92
C LEU A 289 4.96 22.59 -6.53
N PRO A 290 5.29 22.63 -5.22
CA PRO A 290 6.62 22.92 -4.71
C PRO A 290 7.56 21.71 -4.82
N VAL A 291 7.67 21.11 -6.01
CA VAL A 291 8.38 19.86 -6.29
C VAL A 291 8.86 19.84 -7.74
N GLU A 292 9.95 19.13 -8.00
CA GLU A 292 10.37 18.86 -9.37
C GLU A 292 9.55 17.72 -9.97
N LEU A 293 8.71 18.01 -10.96
CA LEU A 293 7.83 17.03 -11.60
C LEU A 293 8.58 16.12 -12.58
N LYS A 294 8.41 14.81 -12.44
CA LYS A 294 9.05 13.80 -13.31
C LYS A 294 8.06 12.98 -14.11
N ASP A 295 7.00 12.47 -13.46
CA ASP A 295 5.99 11.62 -14.10
C ASP A 295 4.63 12.32 -14.19
N ASN A 296 3.94 12.14 -15.32
CA ASN A 296 2.61 12.69 -15.60
C ASN A 296 1.55 11.61 -15.87
N LYS A 297 1.89 10.32 -15.71
CA LYS A 297 0.98 9.21 -16.01
C LYS A 297 0.06 8.91 -14.84
N THR A 298 -1.21 9.29 -14.94
CA THR A 298 -2.24 8.89 -13.97
C THR A 298 -3.64 8.75 -14.58
N HIS A 299 -4.59 8.22 -13.82
CA HIS A 299 -6.00 8.04 -14.17
C HIS A 299 -6.73 9.31 -14.63
N TYR A 300 -6.19 10.50 -14.42
CA TYR A 300 -6.80 11.73 -14.95
C TYR A 300 -7.01 11.68 -16.48
N ALA A 301 -6.12 11.00 -17.20
CA ALA A 301 -6.27 10.81 -18.65
C ALA A 301 -7.47 9.93 -19.01
N THR A 302 -7.85 8.95 -18.18
CA THR A 302 -8.97 8.04 -18.45
C THR A 302 -10.32 8.72 -18.25
N TRP A 303 -10.39 9.73 -17.38
CA TRP A 303 -11.57 10.57 -17.19
C TRP A 303 -11.68 11.72 -18.21
N ASN A 304 -10.68 11.89 -19.08
CA ASN A 304 -10.62 12.97 -20.07
C ASN A 304 -10.74 14.39 -19.46
N VAL A 305 -10.10 14.60 -18.32
CA VAL A 305 -10.08 15.90 -17.63
C VAL A 305 -8.67 16.44 -17.45
N LYS A 306 -8.54 17.77 -17.45
CA LYS A 306 -7.27 18.43 -17.12
C LYS A 306 -7.01 18.27 -15.62
N LYS A 307 -5.83 17.75 -15.29
CA LYS A 307 -5.38 17.58 -13.92
C LYS A 307 -5.09 18.92 -13.24
N ARG A 308 -5.96 19.29 -12.30
CA ARG A 308 -5.92 20.54 -11.52
C ARG A 308 -6.25 20.22 -10.08
N PHE A 309 -5.62 20.92 -9.15
CA PHE A 309 -5.67 20.60 -7.74
C PHE A 309 -6.33 21.70 -6.92
N VAL A 310 -6.72 21.36 -5.70
CA VAL A 310 -7.37 22.28 -4.75
C VAL A 310 -6.92 21.97 -3.33
N ASN A 311 -6.75 22.99 -2.50
CA ASN A 311 -6.33 22.85 -1.10
C ASN A 311 -7.42 23.34 -0.13
N VAL A 312 -8.48 22.54 0.03
CA VAL A 312 -9.62 22.87 0.89
C VAL A 312 -9.70 22.03 2.18
N ASP A 313 -9.13 20.83 2.19
CA ASP A 313 -9.27 19.89 3.31
C ASP A 313 -8.37 20.20 4.51
N THR A 314 -8.88 19.95 5.72
CA THR A 314 -8.15 20.13 6.99
C THR A 314 -7.28 18.93 7.37
N ASN A 315 -7.40 17.82 6.65
CA ASN A 315 -6.62 16.61 6.85
C ASN A 315 -5.81 16.31 5.59
N ALA A 316 -4.50 16.08 5.74
CA ALA A 316 -3.60 15.86 4.61
C ALA A 316 -3.94 14.60 3.78
N ALA A 317 -4.43 13.52 4.41
CA ALA A 317 -4.85 12.32 3.68
C ALA A 317 -6.15 12.56 2.90
N ALA A 318 -7.10 13.28 3.49
CA ALA A 318 -8.32 13.70 2.78
C ALA A 318 -8.00 14.65 1.61
N HIS A 319 -7.05 15.57 1.80
CA HIS A 319 -6.52 16.43 0.75
C HIS A 319 -5.95 15.63 -0.42
N LEU A 320 -5.14 14.60 -0.14
CA LEU A 320 -4.62 13.71 -1.17
C LEU A 320 -5.74 12.90 -1.85
N ALA A 321 -6.69 12.34 -1.09
CA ALA A 321 -7.80 11.57 -1.65
C ALA A 321 -8.68 12.41 -2.58
N ARG A 322 -8.99 13.66 -2.21
CA ARG A 322 -9.72 14.60 -3.07
C ARG A 322 -8.98 14.86 -4.37
N ASN A 323 -7.68 15.17 -4.27
CA ASN A 323 -6.85 15.47 -5.42
C ASN A 323 -6.53 14.24 -6.28
N ALA A 324 -6.59 13.04 -5.72
CA ALA A 324 -6.55 11.81 -6.49
C ALA A 324 -7.85 11.60 -7.29
N LEU A 325 -9.00 11.91 -6.69
CA LEU A 325 -10.33 11.65 -7.24
C LEU A 325 -10.99 12.93 -7.78
N GLY A 326 -10.38 13.60 -8.75
CA GLY A 326 -10.98 14.74 -9.49
C GLY A 326 -10.46 16.12 -9.10
N GLY A 327 -9.88 16.29 -7.90
CA GLY A 327 -9.17 17.51 -7.51
C GLY A 327 -10.06 18.75 -7.56
N ALA A 328 -9.69 19.73 -8.39
CA ALA A 328 -10.45 20.96 -8.56
C ALA A 328 -11.75 20.80 -9.37
N ASP A 329 -11.97 19.64 -10.00
CA ASP A 329 -13.23 19.33 -10.68
C ASP A 329 -14.21 18.71 -9.67
N THR A 330 -15.02 19.56 -9.05
CA THR A 330 -15.96 19.17 -7.99
C THR A 330 -17.08 18.26 -8.50
N ASP A 331 -17.55 18.46 -9.73
CA ASP A 331 -18.55 17.59 -10.36
C ASP A 331 -18.00 16.18 -10.58
N LEU A 332 -16.80 16.06 -11.17
CA LEU A 332 -16.13 14.76 -11.33
C LEU A 332 -15.86 14.09 -9.98
N HIS A 333 -15.37 14.85 -8.99
CA HIS A 333 -15.11 14.32 -7.64
C HIS A 333 -16.36 13.71 -7.02
N HIS A 334 -17.49 14.42 -7.05
CA HIS A 334 -18.77 13.92 -6.55
C HIS A 334 -19.28 12.72 -7.35
N ALA A 335 -19.17 12.76 -8.67
CA ALA A 335 -19.56 11.65 -9.54
C ALA A 335 -18.77 10.38 -9.21
N LEU A 336 -17.45 10.49 -9.09
CA LEU A 336 -16.58 9.38 -8.70
C LEU A 336 -17.00 8.80 -7.36
N LEU A 337 -17.21 9.61 -6.32
CA LEU A 337 -17.60 9.11 -4.99
C LEU A 337 -19.00 8.47 -4.96
N THR A 338 -19.92 8.93 -5.80
CA THR A 338 -21.33 8.47 -5.81
C THR A 338 -21.52 7.13 -6.53
N LEU A 339 -20.61 6.75 -7.43
CA LEU A 339 -20.74 5.50 -8.19
C LEU A 339 -20.75 4.27 -7.25
N PRO A 340 -21.77 3.39 -7.33
CA PRO A 340 -21.86 2.20 -6.50
C PRO A 340 -21.07 1.02 -7.06
N ALA A 341 -20.77 0.04 -6.21
CA ALA A 341 -20.26 -1.25 -6.65
C ALA A 341 -21.31 -2.01 -7.51
N PRO A 342 -20.90 -2.77 -8.54
CA PRO A 342 -19.52 -2.98 -8.99
C PRO A 342 -19.03 -1.92 -9.99
N ARG A 343 -19.89 -0.97 -10.42
CA ARG A 343 -19.56 0.01 -11.46
C ARG A 343 -18.40 0.93 -11.07
N ALA A 344 -18.28 1.28 -9.78
CA ALA A 344 -17.19 2.07 -9.22
C ALA A 344 -15.80 1.61 -9.67
N ARG A 345 -15.56 0.29 -9.71
CA ARG A 345 -14.25 -0.33 -10.02
C ARG A 345 -13.74 -0.07 -11.43
N TYR A 346 -14.60 0.38 -12.36
CA TYR A 346 -14.17 0.79 -13.70
C TYR A 346 -13.54 2.19 -13.74
N PHE A 347 -13.76 3.00 -12.70
CA PHE A 347 -13.38 4.41 -12.69
C PHE A 347 -12.41 4.76 -11.57
N ARG A 348 -12.40 4.01 -10.47
CA ARG A 348 -11.45 4.15 -9.36
C ARG A 348 -11.23 2.80 -8.69
N ASP A 349 -10.09 2.68 -8.00
CA ASP A 349 -9.87 1.61 -7.04
C ASP A 349 -10.20 2.04 -5.61
N ASP A 350 -10.13 1.11 -4.67
CA ASP A 350 -10.11 1.44 -3.24
C ASP A 350 -8.88 2.30 -2.93
N LEU A 351 -9.09 3.45 -2.30
CA LEU A 351 -8.02 4.40 -2.00
C LEU A 351 -7.79 4.44 -0.49
N SER A 352 -6.58 4.07 -0.08
CA SER A 352 -6.08 4.27 1.28
C SER A 352 -4.87 5.19 1.25
N ALA A 353 -4.80 6.14 2.19
CA ALA A 353 -3.66 7.03 2.35
C ALA A 353 -3.39 7.31 3.83
N ILE A 354 -2.12 7.23 4.25
CA ILE A 354 -1.65 7.63 5.57
C ILE A 354 -0.55 8.68 5.37
N VAL A 355 -0.68 9.82 6.06
CA VAL A 355 0.34 10.88 6.06
C VAL A 355 0.91 11.00 7.48
N VAL A 356 2.22 10.82 7.62
CA VAL A 356 2.95 10.88 8.89
C VAL A 356 3.93 12.05 8.84
N PHE A 357 3.86 12.95 9.80
CA PHE A 357 4.79 14.07 9.95
C PHE A 357 5.80 13.76 11.06
N PHE A 358 7.09 13.98 10.81
CA PHE A 358 8.16 13.71 11.77
C PHE A 358 8.74 15.01 12.36
N GLU A 359 9.00 15.02 13.66
CA GLU A 359 9.51 16.16 14.44
C GLU A 359 11.01 16.06 14.83
#